data_AF-A0A2V2VL52-F1
#
_entry.id   AF-A0A2V2VL52-F1
#
_cell.length_a   1.000
_cell.length_b   1.000
_cell.length_c   1.000
_cell.angle_alpha   90.00
_cell.angle_beta   90.00
_cell.angle_gamma   90.00
#
_symmetry.space_group_name_H-M   'P 1'
#
loop_
_entity.id
_entity.type
_entity.pdbx_description
1 polymer ?
#
loop_
_entity_poly.entity_id
_entity_poly.type
_entity_poly.pdbx_seq_one_letter_code
_entity_poly.pdbx_strand_id
1 'polypeptide(L)'
;MPAEGAPLESTMTMKAAEFYQKECAVVMKTSVAHLVMNAFHLAVALGEEVGDGVAVSNELALQIFWFSISWAFGGMLESKDRVKFDDFVRQQYDGLPPASEGLVFDFSLNCKTGRWEHWSMFLEKWKYPGDDRLDFSTLFIPTTDSARLHFLANCNFIQKRPTLLIGVSGTAKTVTMEKLLLKIKSGSETSNFRKLNFSSMTTPQNFYNALDDMTEKRMGSTFGPKNCEMLTVSLTTSTCRRSMNGAIRLQMRLCGR
;
A
#
# COMPACT_ATOMS: atom_id res chain seq x y z
N MET A 1 36.79 -15.72 2.05
CA MET A 1 36.26 -14.85 3.12
C MET A 1 36.61 -13.43 2.73
N PRO A 2 35.64 -12.53 2.49
CA PRO A 2 35.96 -11.15 2.13
C PRO A 2 36.60 -10.45 3.35
N ALA A 3 37.61 -9.61 3.08
CA ALA A 3 38.43 -8.95 4.07
C ALA A 3 37.61 -7.99 4.97
N GLU A 4 37.81 -8.10 6.28
CA GLU A 4 37.42 -7.09 7.27
C GLU A 4 38.16 -5.78 6.97
N GLY A 5 37.43 -4.69 6.68
CA GLY A 5 38.00 -3.34 6.69
C GLY A 5 37.81 -2.49 5.43
N ALA A 6 37.14 -2.95 4.38
CA ALA A 6 36.65 -2.03 3.36
C ALA A 6 35.52 -1.18 3.98
N PRO A 7 35.52 0.17 3.85
CA PRO A 7 34.33 0.95 4.20
C PRO A 7 33.19 0.36 3.39
N LEU A 8 32.14 -0.11 4.07
CA LEU A 8 30.96 -0.67 3.42
C LEU A 8 30.46 0.41 2.46
N GLU A 9 30.70 0.24 1.16
CA GLU A 9 30.25 1.21 0.17
C GLU A 9 28.75 1.35 0.37
N SER A 10 28.28 2.56 0.72
CA SER A 10 26.93 2.72 1.23
C SER A 10 25.95 2.33 0.12
N THR A 11 25.27 1.21 0.32
CA THR A 11 24.26 0.71 -0.62
C THR A 11 23.21 1.79 -0.90
N MET A 12 22.60 1.79 -2.09
CA MET A 12 21.61 2.82 -2.45
C MET A 12 20.47 2.91 -1.44
N THR A 13 20.07 1.79 -0.85
CA THR A 13 19.06 1.73 0.23
C THR A 13 19.53 2.44 1.50
N MET A 14 20.81 2.34 1.87
CA MET A 14 21.39 3.09 2.98
C MET A 14 21.44 4.58 2.69
N LYS A 15 21.85 5.00 1.48
CA LYS A 15 21.85 6.41 1.08
C LYS A 15 20.45 7.02 1.15
N ALA A 16 19.44 6.31 0.63
CA ALA A 16 18.04 6.74 0.70
C ALA A 16 17.55 6.85 2.16
N ALA A 17 17.92 5.89 3.01
CA ALA A 17 17.55 5.92 4.42
C ALA A 17 18.22 7.08 5.19
N GLU A 18 19.50 7.35 4.93
CA GLU A 18 20.21 8.48 5.54
C GLU A 18 19.60 9.82 5.14
N PHE A 19 19.31 10.00 3.85
CA PHE A 19 18.63 11.20 3.36
C PHE A 19 17.24 11.35 4.02
N TYR A 20 16.46 10.28 4.03
CA TYR A 20 15.14 10.27 4.66
C TYR A 20 15.18 10.65 6.15
N GLN A 21 16.18 10.17 6.90
CA GLN A 21 16.31 10.48 8.32
C GLN A 21 16.81 11.90 8.61
N LYS A 22 17.65 12.47 7.74
CA LYS A 22 18.27 13.79 7.95
C LYS A 22 17.40 14.93 7.41
N GLU A 23 16.81 14.76 6.24
CA GLU A 23 16.24 15.86 5.44
C GLU A 23 14.71 15.92 5.45
N CYS A 24 14.04 14.83 5.84
CA CYS A 24 12.59 14.70 5.71
C CYS A 24 11.86 14.69 7.07
N ALA A 25 10.74 15.41 7.16
CA ALA A 25 9.82 15.29 8.28
C ALA A 25 8.80 14.16 8.02
N VAL A 26 8.69 13.22 8.95
CA VAL A 26 7.91 11.99 8.76
C VAL A 26 6.64 12.02 9.58
N VAL A 27 5.52 11.58 8.99
CA VAL A 27 4.21 11.55 9.66
C VAL A 27 4.18 10.52 10.79
N MET A 28 4.94 9.41 10.65
CA MET A 28 5.08 8.39 11.69
C MET A 28 6.48 7.81 11.68
N LYS A 29 7.09 7.74 12.86
CA LYS A 29 8.39 7.10 13.06
C LYS A 29 8.27 5.61 12.82
N THR A 30 9.10 5.11 11.90
CA THR A 30 9.18 3.71 11.52
C THR A 30 10.65 3.32 11.40
N SER A 31 11.01 2.08 11.72
CA SER A 31 12.39 1.61 11.58
C SER A 31 12.79 1.57 10.10
N VAL A 32 14.04 1.94 9.81
CA VAL A 32 14.62 1.86 8.44
C VAL A 32 14.48 0.45 7.87
N ALA A 33 14.64 -0.58 8.70
CA ALA A 33 14.46 -1.97 8.26
C ALA A 33 13.05 -2.22 7.72
N HIS A 34 12.01 -1.62 8.31
CA HIS A 34 10.65 -1.74 7.79
C HIS A 34 10.49 -1.01 6.45
N LEU A 35 11.09 0.18 6.29
CA LEU A 35 11.04 0.93 5.02
C LEU A 35 11.73 0.15 3.90
N VAL A 36 12.92 -0.38 4.16
CA VAL A 36 13.69 -1.20 3.21
C VAL A 36 12.92 -2.48 2.86
N MET A 37 12.36 -3.17 3.85
CA MET A 37 11.52 -4.36 3.61
C MET A 37 10.29 -4.03 2.76
N ASN A 38 9.63 -2.90 3.02
CA ASN A 38 8.48 -2.45 2.22
C ASN A 38 8.87 -2.16 0.77
N ALA A 39 10.06 -1.59 0.53
CA ALA A 39 10.57 -1.39 -0.82
C ALA A 39 10.76 -2.73 -1.54
N PHE A 40 11.38 -3.73 -0.89
CA PHE A 40 11.55 -5.04 -1.51
C PHE A 40 10.23 -5.78 -1.72
N HIS A 41 9.28 -5.65 -0.80
CA HIS A 41 7.94 -6.19 -0.98
C HIS A 41 7.26 -5.56 -2.19
N LEU A 42 7.26 -4.23 -2.31
CA LEU A 42 6.71 -3.57 -3.48
C LEU A 42 7.41 -3.99 -4.79
N ALA A 43 8.74 -4.12 -4.77
CA ALA A 43 9.51 -4.57 -5.93
C ALA A 43 9.13 -6.00 -6.37
N VAL A 44 8.95 -6.91 -5.43
CA VAL A 44 8.48 -8.28 -5.73
C VAL A 44 7.07 -8.26 -6.30
N ALA A 45 6.17 -7.39 -5.81
CA ALA A 45 4.78 -7.34 -6.27
C ALA A 45 4.71 -6.87 -7.72
N LEU A 46 5.55 -5.90 -8.07
CA LEU A 46 5.71 -5.38 -9.43
C LEU A 46 6.37 -6.41 -10.34
N GLY A 47 7.34 -7.17 -9.82
CA GLY A 47 7.99 -8.26 -10.54
C GLY A 47 7.02 -9.39 -10.92
N GLU A 48 6.08 -9.74 -10.03
CA GLU A 48 5.03 -10.73 -10.31
C GLU A 48 4.12 -10.32 -11.49
N GLU A 49 3.95 -9.01 -11.77
CA GLU A 49 3.18 -8.54 -12.94
C GLU A 49 3.87 -8.80 -14.27
N VAL A 50 5.21 -8.97 -14.28
CA VAL A 50 6.00 -9.29 -15.47
C VAL A 50 5.74 -10.75 -15.91
N GLY A 51 5.47 -11.63 -14.96
CA GLY A 51 5.20 -13.05 -15.16
C GLY A 51 6.41 -13.96 -14.93
N ASP A 52 6.14 -15.19 -14.50
CA ASP A 52 7.17 -16.16 -14.14
C ASP A 52 8.06 -16.54 -15.33
N GLY A 53 9.38 -16.49 -15.14
CA GLY A 53 10.37 -16.91 -16.12
C GLY A 53 10.62 -15.91 -17.26
N VAL A 54 9.99 -14.74 -17.25
CA VAL A 54 10.27 -13.67 -18.22
C VAL A 54 11.59 -12.98 -17.84
N ALA A 55 12.49 -12.86 -18.81
CA ALA A 55 13.75 -12.15 -18.62
C ALA A 55 13.46 -10.65 -18.39
N VAL A 56 13.82 -10.15 -17.21
CA VAL A 56 13.72 -8.74 -16.86
C VAL A 56 14.98 -8.03 -17.34
N SER A 57 14.83 -6.97 -18.14
CA SER A 57 15.96 -6.15 -18.55
C SER A 57 16.56 -5.41 -17.35
N ASN A 58 17.86 -5.11 -17.40
CA ASN A 58 18.52 -4.33 -16.36
C ASN A 58 17.83 -2.96 -16.15
N GLU A 59 17.34 -2.36 -17.23
CA GLU A 59 16.60 -1.09 -17.18
C GLU A 59 15.29 -1.23 -16.40
N LEU A 60 14.47 -2.25 -16.72
CA LEU A 60 13.20 -2.49 -16.01
C LEU A 60 13.45 -2.84 -14.53
N ALA A 61 14.48 -3.62 -14.23
CA ALA A 61 14.86 -3.93 -12.86
C ALA A 61 15.19 -2.65 -12.05
N LEU A 62 15.93 -1.71 -12.65
CA LEU A 62 16.24 -0.41 -12.04
C LEU A 62 15.00 0.47 -11.88
N GLN A 63 14.10 0.50 -12.87
CA GLN A 63 12.83 1.22 -12.76
C GLN A 63 11.96 0.68 -11.62
N ILE A 64 11.82 -0.65 -11.51
CA ILE A 64 11.08 -1.31 -10.42
C ILE A 64 11.71 -0.96 -9.07
N PHE A 65 13.04 -1.01 -8.98
CA PHE A 65 13.77 -0.66 -7.76
C PHE A 65 13.49 0.79 -7.33
N TRP A 66 13.65 1.77 -8.23
CA TRP A 66 13.47 3.17 -7.89
C TRP A 66 12.02 3.58 -7.67
N PHE A 67 11.08 2.96 -8.37
CA PHE A 67 9.65 3.09 -8.05
C PHE A 67 9.39 2.61 -6.61
N SER A 68 9.94 1.44 -6.26
CA SER A 68 9.70 0.82 -4.96
C SER A 68 10.32 1.59 -3.80
N ILE A 69 11.54 2.11 -3.98
CA ILE A 69 12.20 2.99 -3.01
C ILE A 69 11.41 4.28 -2.84
N SER A 70 11.00 4.91 -3.95
CA SER A 70 10.20 6.14 -3.92
C SER A 70 8.94 5.96 -3.08
N TRP A 71 8.15 4.91 -3.33
CA TRP A 71 6.90 4.70 -2.60
C TRP A 71 7.07 4.18 -1.18
N ALA A 72 8.11 3.38 -0.90
CA ALA A 72 8.37 2.88 0.45
C ALA A 72 8.79 3.98 1.43
N PHE A 73 9.65 4.90 0.99
CA PHE A 73 10.10 6.03 1.81
C PHE A 73 9.13 7.22 1.70
N GLY A 74 8.75 7.60 0.48
CA GLY A 74 7.86 8.75 0.21
C GLY A 74 6.40 8.56 0.63
N GLY A 75 5.96 7.31 0.86
CA GLY A 75 4.61 7.03 1.36
C GLY A 75 4.32 7.66 2.73
N MET A 76 5.36 7.88 3.54
CA MET A 76 5.28 8.46 4.89
C MET A 76 5.60 9.96 4.93
N LEU A 77 5.89 10.57 3.78
CA LEU A 77 6.24 11.97 3.63
C LEU A 77 5.03 12.80 3.22
N GLU A 78 4.98 14.05 3.70
CA GLU A 78 4.05 15.06 3.20
C GLU A 78 4.58 15.69 1.89
N SER A 79 3.73 16.48 1.22
CA SER A 79 4.03 17.03 -0.11
C SER A 79 5.38 17.74 -0.20
N LYS A 80 5.76 18.54 0.81
CA LYS A 80 7.04 19.28 0.81
C LYS A 80 8.25 18.36 0.82
N ASP A 81 8.24 17.33 1.67
CA ASP A 81 9.36 16.40 1.77
C ASP A 81 9.36 15.37 0.63
N ARG A 82 8.21 15.11 0.01
CA ARG A 82 8.15 14.35 -1.26
C ARG A 82 8.89 15.06 -2.38
N VAL A 83 8.84 16.39 -2.48
CA VAL A 83 9.64 17.13 -3.48
C VAL A 83 11.13 16.92 -3.24
N LYS A 84 11.59 17.08 -1.99
CA LYS A 84 13.00 16.84 -1.64
C LYS A 84 13.44 15.41 -1.97
N PHE A 85 12.59 14.43 -1.68
CA PHE A 85 12.89 13.03 -1.95
C PHE A 85 12.91 12.72 -3.45
N ASP A 86 12.00 13.33 -4.22
CA ASP A 86 12.01 13.26 -5.69
C ASP A 86 13.34 13.80 -6.26
N ASP A 87 13.78 14.97 -5.81
CA ASP A 87 15.06 15.57 -6.21
C ASP A 87 16.24 14.63 -5.89
N PHE A 88 16.25 14.02 -4.69
CA PHE A 88 17.27 13.05 -4.30
C PHE A 88 17.29 11.85 -5.23
N VAL A 89 16.14 11.23 -5.51
CA VAL A 89 16.06 10.04 -6.36
C VAL A 89 16.53 10.35 -7.79
N ARG A 90 16.14 11.51 -8.33
CA ARG A 90 16.54 11.96 -9.68
C ARG A 90 18.04 12.17 -9.81
N GLN A 91 18.74 12.57 -8.75
CA GLN A 91 20.20 12.65 -8.76
C GLN A 91 20.89 11.29 -8.80
N GLN A 92 20.20 10.21 -8.41
CA GLN A 92 20.75 8.86 -8.40
C GLN A 92 20.37 8.04 -9.64
N TYR A 93 19.32 8.42 -10.37
CA TYR A 93 18.81 7.65 -11.50
C TYR A 93 18.10 8.51 -12.56
N ASP A 94 18.66 8.50 -13.76
CA ASP A 94 18.16 9.28 -14.90
C ASP A 94 16.97 8.61 -15.64
N GLY A 95 16.63 7.35 -15.32
CA GLY A 95 15.53 6.62 -15.97
C GLY A 95 14.13 6.90 -15.41
N LEU A 96 13.97 8.01 -14.66
CA LEU A 96 12.69 8.49 -14.15
C LEU A 96 11.92 9.33 -15.18
N PRO A 97 10.59 9.49 -15.04
CA PRO A 97 9.79 10.40 -15.88
C PRO A 97 10.32 11.83 -15.82
N PRO A 98 10.20 12.65 -16.87
CA PRO A 98 10.69 14.02 -16.87
C PRO A 98 10.14 14.84 -15.71
N ALA A 99 11.02 15.58 -15.00
CA ALA A 99 10.60 16.44 -13.88
C ALA A 99 9.63 17.56 -14.30
N SER A 100 9.63 17.93 -15.59
CA SER A 100 8.68 18.88 -16.17
C SER A 100 7.24 18.36 -16.20
N GLU A 101 7.03 17.05 -16.13
CA GLU A 101 5.71 16.42 -16.20
C GLU A 101 5.13 16.07 -14.81
N GLY A 102 5.95 16.09 -13.77
CA GLY A 102 5.52 15.82 -12.38
C GLY A 102 6.62 15.19 -11.53
N LEU A 103 6.29 14.90 -10.28
CA LEU A 103 7.15 14.14 -9.37
C LEU A 103 7.07 12.64 -9.71
N VAL A 104 8.04 11.84 -9.27
CA VAL A 104 7.99 10.37 -9.40
C VAL A 104 6.70 9.76 -8.83
N PHE A 105 6.11 10.41 -7.82
CA PHE A 105 4.83 10.03 -7.20
C PHE A 105 3.60 10.26 -8.09
N ASP A 106 3.74 11.04 -9.16
CA ASP A 106 2.69 11.32 -10.14
C ASP A 106 2.61 10.27 -11.25
N PHE A 107 3.54 9.30 -11.24
CA PHE A 107 3.59 8.21 -12.21
C PHE A 107 3.46 6.84 -11.56
N SER A 108 2.89 5.93 -12.33
CA SER A 108 2.89 4.48 -12.13
C SER A 108 3.91 3.84 -13.07
N LEU A 109 4.38 2.64 -12.75
CA LEU A 109 5.25 1.86 -13.62
C LEU A 109 4.47 0.67 -14.20
N ASN A 110 4.29 0.66 -15.52
CA ASN A 110 3.73 -0.48 -16.23
C ASN A 110 4.84 -1.51 -16.46
N CYS A 111 4.88 -2.54 -15.62
CA CYS A 111 5.95 -3.54 -15.63
C CYS A 111 5.92 -4.46 -16.86
N LYS A 112 4.79 -4.51 -17.59
CA LYS A 112 4.69 -5.28 -18.85
C LYS A 112 5.34 -4.56 -20.02
N THR A 113 5.27 -3.24 -20.05
CA THR A 113 5.82 -2.41 -21.14
C THR A 113 7.12 -1.70 -20.76
N GLY A 114 7.47 -1.66 -19.47
CA GLY A 114 8.60 -0.88 -18.93
C GLY A 114 8.42 0.63 -19.10
N ARG A 115 7.18 1.11 -19.07
CA ARG A 115 6.87 2.53 -19.29
C ARG A 115 6.25 3.14 -18.05
N TRP A 116 6.59 4.41 -17.83
CA TRP A 116 5.96 5.23 -16.82
C TRP A 116 4.66 5.84 -17.35
N GLU A 117 3.59 5.73 -16.58
CA GLU A 117 2.26 6.19 -16.96
C GLU A 117 1.70 7.10 -15.86
N HIS A 118 1.29 8.32 -16.23
CA HIS A 118 0.77 9.27 -15.25
C HIS A 118 -0.54 8.77 -14.62
N TRP A 119 -0.70 8.93 -13.30
CA TRP A 119 -1.85 8.39 -12.57
C TRP A 119 -3.22 8.88 -13.08
N SER A 120 -3.27 10.06 -13.71
CA SER A 120 -4.49 10.59 -14.32
C SER A 120 -5.05 9.71 -15.43
N MET A 121 -4.24 8.86 -16.07
CA MET A 121 -4.68 7.94 -17.11
C MET A 121 -5.58 6.81 -16.57
N PHE A 122 -5.46 6.50 -15.27
CA PHE A 122 -6.26 5.47 -14.60
C PHE A 122 -7.55 6.01 -14.00
N LEU A 123 -7.83 7.30 -14.15
CA LEU A 123 -9.08 7.89 -13.74
C LEU A 123 -10.10 7.67 -14.86
N GLU A 124 -11.06 6.77 -14.63
CA GLU A 124 -12.24 6.68 -15.48
C GLU A 124 -12.89 8.06 -15.54
N LYS A 125 -13.31 8.50 -16.74
CA LYS A 125 -14.07 9.74 -16.90
C LYS A 125 -15.36 9.63 -16.11
N TRP A 126 -15.37 10.19 -14.91
CA TRP A 126 -16.55 10.21 -14.07
C TRP A 126 -17.70 10.88 -14.82
N LYS A 127 -18.78 10.14 -15.02
CA LYS A 127 -20.01 10.67 -15.61
C LYS A 127 -21.02 10.86 -14.49
N TYR A 128 -21.59 12.06 -14.41
CA TYR A 128 -22.70 12.34 -13.52
C TYR A 128 -23.86 11.38 -13.85
N PRO A 129 -24.33 10.55 -12.90
CA PRO A 129 -25.54 9.77 -13.11
C PRO A 129 -26.69 10.76 -13.31
N GLY A 130 -27.27 10.84 -14.51
CA GLY A 130 -28.25 11.87 -14.88
C GLY A 130 -29.62 11.77 -14.20
N ASP A 131 -29.68 11.34 -12.95
CA ASP A 131 -30.92 11.16 -12.17
C ASP A 131 -31.02 12.28 -11.11
N ASP A 132 -32.16 12.96 -11.07
CA ASP A 132 -32.47 14.06 -10.12
C ASP A 132 -32.56 13.60 -8.65
N ARG A 133 -32.25 12.32 -8.38
CA ARG A 133 -32.28 11.67 -7.06
C ARG A 133 -30.92 11.10 -6.68
N LEU A 134 -29.85 11.78 -7.04
CA LEU A 134 -28.53 11.42 -6.55
C LEU A 134 -28.42 11.68 -5.05
N ASP A 135 -28.28 10.59 -4.30
CA ASP A 135 -27.87 10.67 -2.91
C ASP A 135 -26.38 11.02 -2.85
N PHE A 136 -26.09 12.32 -2.73
CA PHE A 136 -24.75 12.86 -2.59
C PHE A 136 -23.96 12.21 -1.43
N SER A 137 -24.63 11.62 -0.44
CA SER A 137 -23.98 10.92 0.68
C SER A 137 -23.25 9.64 0.26
N THR A 138 -23.59 9.07 -0.90
CA THR A 138 -22.98 7.84 -1.45
C THR A 138 -22.03 8.09 -2.63
N LEU A 139 -21.88 9.36 -3.04
CA LEU A 139 -21.12 9.74 -4.22
C LEU A 139 -19.60 9.61 -3.98
N PHE A 140 -18.97 8.62 -4.61
CA PHE A 140 -17.51 8.48 -4.62
C PHE A 140 -16.96 8.92 -5.98
N ILE A 141 -16.15 9.98 -5.96
CA ILE A 141 -15.43 10.47 -7.13
C ILE A 141 -14.00 9.91 -7.07
N PRO A 142 -13.57 9.09 -8.05
CA PRO A 142 -12.18 8.62 -8.09
C PRO A 142 -11.24 9.80 -8.32
N THR A 143 -10.27 9.95 -7.44
CA THR A 143 -9.17 10.93 -7.55
C THR A 143 -7.84 10.22 -7.78
N THR A 144 -6.82 10.96 -8.21
CA THR A 144 -5.45 10.46 -8.35
C THR A 144 -4.94 9.79 -7.08
N ASP A 145 -5.26 10.36 -5.91
CA ASP A 145 -4.89 9.78 -4.61
C ASP A 145 -5.59 8.45 -4.34
N SER A 146 -6.87 8.32 -4.72
CA SER A 146 -7.58 7.05 -4.60
C SER A 146 -7.00 5.98 -5.53
N ALA A 147 -6.54 6.36 -6.73
CA ALA A 147 -5.90 5.44 -7.67
C ALA A 147 -4.55 4.94 -7.14
N ARG A 148 -3.68 5.85 -6.68
CA ARG A 148 -2.40 5.52 -6.02
C ARG A 148 -2.60 4.60 -4.82
N LEU A 149 -3.55 4.96 -3.96
CA LEU A 149 -3.88 4.20 -2.77
C LEU A 149 -4.38 2.79 -3.11
N HIS A 150 -5.28 2.69 -4.09
CA HIS A 150 -5.79 1.41 -4.57
C HIS A 150 -4.66 0.53 -5.13
N PHE A 151 -3.78 1.09 -5.96
CA PHE A 151 -2.66 0.37 -6.55
C PHE A 151 -1.72 -0.21 -5.48
N LEU A 152 -1.20 0.64 -4.57
CA LEU A 152 -0.25 0.21 -3.55
C LEU A 152 -0.87 -0.78 -2.55
N ALA A 153 -2.14 -0.59 -2.21
CA ALA A 153 -2.85 -1.55 -1.37
C ALA A 153 -3.06 -2.89 -2.08
N ASN A 154 -3.33 -2.89 -3.39
CA ASN A 154 -3.46 -4.10 -4.19
C ASN A 154 -2.13 -4.88 -4.25
N CYS A 155 -1.00 -4.20 -4.49
CA CYS A 155 0.33 -4.83 -4.47
C CYS A 155 0.59 -5.55 -3.14
N ASN A 156 0.33 -4.88 -2.02
CA ASN A 156 0.49 -5.50 -0.69
C ASN A 156 -0.51 -6.65 -0.45
N PHE A 157 -1.74 -6.51 -0.95
CA PHE A 157 -2.78 -7.51 -0.79
C PHE A 157 -2.41 -8.84 -1.49
N ILE A 158 -1.93 -8.77 -2.73
CA ILE A 158 -1.49 -9.94 -3.51
C ILE A 158 -0.39 -10.69 -2.76
N GLN A 159 0.54 -9.93 -2.17
CA GLN A 159 1.60 -10.46 -1.32
C GLN A 159 1.18 -10.87 0.09
N LYS A 160 -0.12 -10.79 0.40
CA LYS A 160 -0.67 -11.26 1.67
C LYS A 160 -0.14 -10.45 2.85
N ARG A 161 0.24 -9.20 2.62
CA ARG A 161 0.82 -8.28 3.62
C ARG A 161 -0.22 -7.32 4.17
N PRO A 162 -0.20 -7.04 5.48
CA PRO A 162 -1.06 -6.04 6.08
C PRO A 162 -0.63 -4.63 5.69
N THR A 163 -1.59 -3.73 5.47
CA THR A 163 -1.34 -2.33 5.07
C THR A 163 -1.94 -1.38 6.08
N LEU A 164 -1.19 -0.37 6.53
CA LEU A 164 -1.71 0.68 7.41
C LEU A 164 -1.93 1.95 6.60
N LEU A 165 -3.16 2.47 6.59
CA LEU A 165 -3.50 3.72 5.92
C LEU A 165 -3.80 4.79 6.96
N ILE A 166 -3.13 5.94 6.86
CA ILE A 166 -3.29 7.04 7.80
C ILE A 166 -3.67 8.29 7.01
N GLY A 167 -4.55 9.11 7.57
CA GLY A 167 -4.82 10.43 7.04
C GLY A 167 -6.09 11.03 7.65
N VAL A 168 -6.41 12.25 7.22
CA VAL A 168 -7.56 13.01 7.72
C VAL A 168 -8.87 12.24 7.55
N SER A 169 -9.80 12.37 8.49
CA SER A 169 -11.13 11.76 8.35
C SER A 169 -11.85 12.29 7.09
N GLY A 170 -12.66 11.45 6.45
CA GLY A 170 -13.42 11.83 5.26
C GLY A 170 -12.66 11.76 3.92
N THR A 171 -11.37 11.42 3.88
CA THR A 171 -10.58 11.39 2.62
C THR A 171 -10.74 10.09 1.81
N ALA A 172 -11.94 9.53 1.74
CA ALA A 172 -12.30 8.36 0.91
C ALA A 172 -11.46 7.06 1.08
N LYS A 173 -10.54 6.99 2.07
CA LYS A 173 -9.66 5.84 2.32
C LYS A 173 -10.44 4.54 2.52
N THR A 174 -11.44 4.57 3.40
CA THR A 174 -12.26 3.40 3.74
C THR A 174 -13.03 2.92 2.51
N VAL A 175 -13.66 3.82 1.77
CA VAL A 175 -14.43 3.48 0.57
C VAL A 175 -13.52 2.90 -0.52
N THR A 176 -12.32 3.47 -0.70
CA THR A 176 -11.33 2.96 -1.66
C THR A 176 -10.91 1.53 -1.32
N MET A 177 -10.64 1.24 -0.04
CA MET A 177 -10.29 -0.12 0.41
C MET A 177 -11.46 -1.09 0.30
N GLU A 178 -12.67 -0.67 0.64
CA GLU A 178 -13.87 -1.51 0.49
C GLU A 178 -14.09 -1.89 -0.98
N LYS A 179 -13.92 -0.95 -1.91
CA LYS A 179 -13.99 -1.24 -3.36
C LYS A 179 -12.93 -2.25 -3.81
N LEU A 180 -11.69 -2.11 -3.34
CA LEU A 180 -10.62 -3.07 -3.63
C LEU A 180 -11.00 -4.48 -3.13
N LEU A 181 -11.46 -4.59 -1.87
CA LEU A 181 -11.84 -5.88 -1.28
C LEU A 181 -13.05 -6.50 -1.96
N LEU A 182 -14.04 -5.69 -2.37
CA LEU A 182 -15.19 -6.16 -3.16
C LEU A 182 -14.75 -6.68 -4.52
N LYS A 183 -13.84 -5.98 -5.21
CA LYS A 183 -13.28 -6.43 -6.49
C LYS A 183 -12.57 -7.76 -6.35
N ILE A 184 -11.73 -7.93 -5.32
CA ILE A 184 -11.05 -9.20 -5.05
C ILE A 184 -12.05 -10.31 -4.76
N LYS A 185 -13.04 -10.06 -3.89
CA LYS A 185 -14.10 -11.02 -3.59
C LYS A 185 -14.86 -11.47 -4.84
N SER A 186 -15.15 -10.54 -5.75
CA SER A 186 -15.83 -10.89 -7.01
C SER A 186 -14.98 -11.76 -7.95
N GLY A 187 -13.65 -11.69 -7.83
CA GLY A 187 -12.72 -12.49 -8.63
C GLY A 187 -12.33 -13.84 -8.01
N SER A 188 -12.71 -14.10 -6.75
CA SER A 188 -12.38 -15.33 -6.04
C SER A 188 -13.51 -15.72 -5.09
N GLU A 189 -14.23 -16.80 -5.45
CA GLU A 189 -15.33 -17.34 -4.64
C GLU A 189 -14.88 -17.84 -3.26
N THR A 190 -13.59 -18.17 -3.10
CA THR A 190 -13.02 -18.67 -1.86
C THR A 190 -12.49 -17.57 -0.93
N SER A 191 -12.51 -16.31 -1.38
CA SER A 191 -12.08 -15.15 -0.60
C SER A 191 -13.27 -14.40 -0.01
N ASN A 192 -13.18 -14.02 1.26
CA ASN A 192 -14.19 -13.20 1.91
C ASN A 192 -13.52 -12.09 2.72
N PHE A 193 -14.26 -11.02 2.99
CA PHE A 193 -13.80 -9.98 3.89
C PHE A 193 -14.85 -9.62 4.94
N ARG A 194 -14.35 -9.10 6.07
CA ARG A 194 -15.15 -8.62 7.19
C ARG A 194 -14.60 -7.28 7.65
N LYS A 195 -15.50 -6.36 7.95
CA LYS A 195 -15.17 -5.06 8.50
C LYS A 195 -15.43 -5.06 10.00
N LEU A 196 -14.45 -4.64 10.78
CA LEU A 196 -14.58 -4.42 12.22
C LEU A 196 -14.40 -2.95 12.52
N ASN A 197 -15.41 -2.37 13.17
CA ASN A 197 -15.38 -0.99 13.60
C ASN A 197 -14.87 -0.89 15.04
N PHE A 198 -13.78 -0.17 15.22
CA PHE A 198 -13.19 0.13 16.51
C PHE A 198 -13.73 1.47 16.99
N SER A 199 -14.25 1.47 18.20
CA SER A 199 -14.70 2.65 18.94
C SER A 199 -13.92 2.78 20.24
N SER A 200 -14.15 3.86 20.98
CA SER A 200 -13.57 4.05 22.33
C SER A 200 -14.02 2.99 23.35
N MET A 201 -15.02 2.16 23.03
CA MET A 201 -15.55 1.10 23.90
C MET A 201 -15.12 -0.30 23.47
N THR A 202 -14.37 -0.44 22.37
CA THR A 202 -13.92 -1.75 21.90
C THR A 202 -12.84 -2.29 22.83
N THR A 203 -13.15 -3.34 23.59
CA THR A 203 -12.18 -4.02 24.47
C THR A 203 -11.43 -5.13 23.71
N PRO A 204 -10.25 -5.59 24.19
CA PRO A 204 -9.57 -6.75 23.64
C PRO A 204 -10.47 -8.00 23.60
N GLN A 205 -11.35 -8.18 24.60
CA GLN A 205 -12.30 -9.29 24.63
C GLN A 205 -13.33 -9.20 23.50
N ASN A 206 -13.87 -8.00 23.24
CA ASN A 206 -14.82 -7.79 22.13
C ASN A 206 -14.17 -8.11 20.78
N PHE A 207 -12.90 -7.72 20.60
CA PHE A 207 -12.15 -8.03 19.39
C PHE A 207 -11.86 -9.53 19.26
N TYR A 208 -11.45 -10.20 20.35
CA TYR A 208 -11.23 -11.64 20.37
C TYR A 208 -12.50 -12.40 20.02
N ASN A 209 -13.63 -12.10 20.67
CA ASN A 209 -14.91 -12.75 20.38
C ASN A 209 -15.32 -12.55 18.91
N ALA A 210 -15.12 -11.35 18.36
CA ALA A 210 -15.42 -11.10 16.95
C ALA A 210 -14.52 -11.89 16.00
N LEU A 211 -13.25 -12.12 16.35
CA LEU A 211 -12.38 -12.99 15.57
C LEU A 211 -12.78 -14.46 15.71
N ASP A 212 -13.10 -14.92 16.92
CA ASP A 212 -13.55 -16.29 17.18
C ASP A 212 -14.83 -16.60 16.40
N ASP A 213 -15.79 -15.67 16.35
CA ASP A 213 -17.00 -15.79 15.54
C ASP A 213 -16.73 -15.97 14.04
N MET A 214 -15.64 -15.40 13.53
CA MET A 214 -15.24 -15.53 12.12
C MET A 214 -14.44 -16.80 11.81
N THR A 215 -14.00 -17.53 12.84
CA THR A 215 -13.06 -18.64 12.70
C THR A 215 -13.61 -19.93 13.28
N GLU A 216 -13.27 -21.05 12.68
CA GLU A 216 -13.60 -22.37 13.19
C GLU A 216 -12.33 -23.13 13.54
N LYS A 217 -12.43 -23.92 14.60
CA LYS A 217 -11.39 -24.86 14.95
C LYS A 217 -11.33 -25.96 13.90
N ARG A 218 -10.17 -26.13 13.28
CA ARG A 218 -9.89 -27.23 12.35
C ARG A 218 -9.26 -28.40 13.14
N MET A 219 -8.22 -29.03 12.60
CA MET A 219 -7.50 -30.09 13.30
C MET A 219 -6.53 -29.55 14.35
N GLY A 220 -6.52 -30.20 15.51
CA GLY A 220 -5.60 -29.89 16.61
C GLY A 220 -5.81 -28.49 17.20
N SER A 221 -4.75 -27.69 17.23
CA SER A 221 -4.73 -26.30 17.70
C SER A 221 -4.87 -25.26 16.57
N THR A 222 -5.22 -25.70 15.35
CA THR A 222 -5.30 -24.82 14.18
C THR A 222 -6.70 -24.22 14.03
N PHE A 223 -6.77 -22.92 13.80
CA PHE A 223 -7.99 -22.18 13.50
C PHE A 223 -7.96 -21.68 12.05
N GLY A 224 -9.07 -21.83 11.35
CA GLY A 224 -9.23 -21.35 9.99
C GLY A 224 -10.47 -20.48 9.86
N PRO A 225 -10.59 -19.69 8.77
CA PRO A 225 -11.78 -18.91 8.53
C PRO A 225 -13.00 -19.80 8.21
N LYS A 226 -14.18 -19.43 8.72
CA LYS A 226 -15.44 -20.13 8.45
C LYS A 226 -15.87 -19.94 7.00
N ASN A 227 -16.27 -21.02 6.34
CA ASN A 227 -16.90 -21.02 5.00
C ASN A 227 -16.09 -20.32 3.88
N CYS A 228 -14.78 -20.13 4.06
CA CYS A 228 -13.90 -19.58 3.03
C CYS A 228 -12.46 -20.07 3.27
N GLU A 229 -11.61 -19.97 2.24
CA GLU A 229 -10.19 -20.33 2.35
C GLU A 229 -9.36 -19.15 2.86
N MET A 230 -9.76 -17.94 2.48
CA MET A 230 -9.07 -16.71 2.81
C MET A 230 -10.04 -15.68 3.38
N LEU A 231 -9.79 -15.25 4.61
CA LEU A 231 -10.49 -14.13 5.25
C LEU A 231 -9.60 -12.90 5.37
N THR A 232 -10.11 -11.77 4.88
CA THR A 232 -9.54 -10.44 5.08
C THR A 232 -10.33 -9.63 6.09
N VAL A 233 -9.68 -9.19 7.15
CA VAL A 233 -10.30 -8.35 8.18
C VAL A 233 -9.85 -6.90 8.00
N SER A 234 -10.79 -5.99 7.75
CA SER A 234 -10.53 -4.55 7.67
C SER A 234 -10.89 -3.89 8.98
N LEU A 235 -9.94 -3.19 9.62
CA LEU A 235 -10.16 -2.49 10.89
C LEU A 235 -10.33 -0.99 10.64
N THR A 236 -11.50 -0.45 10.95
CA THR A 236 -11.80 0.98 10.82
C THR A 236 -12.02 1.61 12.17
N THR A 237 -11.34 2.73 12.44
CA THR A 237 -11.51 3.49 13.68
C THR A 237 -12.45 4.66 13.45
N SER A 238 -13.56 4.74 14.17
CA SER A 238 -14.53 5.85 14.01
C SER A 238 -14.24 7.04 14.92
N THR A 239 -13.50 6.85 16.03
CA THR A 239 -13.17 7.93 16.96
C THR A 239 -12.05 7.48 17.90
N CYS A 240 -10.79 7.87 17.62
CA CYS A 240 -9.72 7.79 18.60
C CYS A 240 -9.03 9.14 18.73
N ARG A 241 -9.61 10.03 19.54
CA ARG A 241 -9.07 11.37 19.86
C ARG A 241 -7.79 11.34 20.70
N ARG A 242 -7.28 10.16 21.06
CA ARG A 242 -6.00 10.01 21.78
C ARG A 242 -5.04 9.15 20.94
N SER A 243 -4.14 9.84 20.24
CA SER A 243 -2.86 9.35 19.70
C SER A 243 -2.77 8.80 18.27
N MET A 244 -3.85 8.48 17.54
CA MET A 244 -3.72 8.12 16.11
C MET A 244 -4.93 8.59 15.30
N ASN A 245 -4.82 9.78 14.71
CA ASN A 245 -5.84 10.32 13.80
C ASN A 245 -5.88 9.50 12.49
N GLY A 246 -6.91 8.67 12.34
CA GLY A 246 -7.34 8.12 11.05
C GLY A 246 -6.55 6.91 10.52
N ALA A 247 -5.99 6.09 11.42
CA ALA A 247 -5.31 4.86 11.06
C ALA A 247 -6.31 3.71 10.76
N ILE A 248 -6.22 3.14 9.56
CA ILE A 248 -6.90 1.89 9.13
C ILE A 248 -5.81 0.83 9.03
N ARG A 249 -5.83 -0.17 9.92
CA ARG A 249 -4.94 -1.32 9.82
C ARG A 249 -5.65 -2.41 9.03
N LEU A 250 -5.21 -2.65 7.81
CA LEU A 250 -5.67 -3.74 6.97
C LEU A 250 -5.00 -5.05 7.43
N GLN A 251 -5.83 -5.95 7.90
CA GLN A 251 -5.66 -7.40 7.98
C GLN A 251 -4.75 -8.03 9.05
N MET A 252 -5.39 -8.87 9.86
CA MET A 252 -4.85 -10.10 10.42
C MET A 252 -5.31 -11.23 9.48
N ARG A 253 -4.38 -11.94 8.86
CA ARG A 253 -4.67 -12.96 7.84
C ARG A 253 -4.61 -14.33 8.51
N LEU A 254 -5.76 -14.98 8.65
CA LEU A 254 -5.82 -16.37 9.06
C LEU A 254 -5.83 -17.21 7.79
N CYS A 255 -4.65 -17.66 7.38
CA CYS A 255 -4.50 -18.57 6.24
C CYS A 255 -4.62 -19.99 6.79
N GLY A 256 -5.66 -20.72 6.39
CA GLY A 256 -5.71 -22.15 6.64
C GLY A 256 -4.68 -22.84 5.75
N ARG A 257 -3.55 -23.25 6.32
CA ARG A 257 -2.82 -24.40 5.79
C ARG A 257 -3.37 -25.66 6.43
#